data_AF-A0ABD3VBX8-F1
#
_entry.id   AF-A0ABD3VBX8-F1
#
_cell.length_a   1.000
_cell.length_b   1.000
_cell.length_c   1.000
_cell.angle_alpha   90.00
_cell.angle_beta   90.00
_cell.angle_gamma   90.00
#
_symmetry.space_group_name_H-M   'P 1'
#
loop_
_entity.id
_entity.type
_entity.pdbx_description
1 polymer ?
#
loop_
_entity_poly.entity_id
_entity_poly.type
_entity_poly.pdbx_seq_one_letter_code
_entity_poly.pdbx_strand_id
1 'polypeptide(L)'
;MSCNTVVDDPGIPLVNIMNEKSSKCENNDVCQTTTTDTKSSKCVNIDVCQTTTTDTKSSKCVDIDVCQTTTTDTKSSKCVNVDVCQTTTTDTKSSKCVNVDVCQTTTTDMKSSTCVNIDVCQTTTTGTSNILSNNESKLHGISYRLRRRKYLFQQRRRCVNFEFAVTIISLLIMLVETELLFAGVIGKTSTASIILKMVLSGTTFILWYLVVTYHAIGIQIHMTENGWKHWQLAVRFPWTYLKILMEIVVCAVHPLPGNIIFQSEGLDGQLRMVSPDGILSILMLGRLYIIGRFIVIHSKLLTDTSTQSLGALNKVKISTAFVLKALMSAMPGTMLISIMVFILLINSWAMRTCEVYYHPGNSANDFLNSMWLICITFLTVGYGDMYPNTYCGRVVSVISGLMGVGTTALLITLLASKLEQSRAEKYVYNFVSQIQLDKELKAEASNIIKRSLMLWKMRHVHNEHKVKIYRKLLKAIHAMQAIRNHLSSIRDSAVGSIEINKSVNDIYEYTEKMKEEQSDLKDKVRIIENKLFEMDEKLDVMVSSIIAK
;
A
#
# COMPACT_ATOMS: atom_id res chain seq x y z
N MET A 1 -19.36 -14.87 27.72
CA MET A 1 -18.41 -14.02 28.46
C MET A 1 -17.03 -14.50 28.06
N SER A 2 -16.37 -13.74 27.20
CA SER A 2 -15.03 -14.02 26.69
C SER A 2 -14.05 -13.37 27.66
N CYS A 3 -13.17 -14.13 28.31
CA CYS A 3 -12.05 -13.53 29.03
C CYS A 3 -10.92 -13.27 28.04
N ASN A 4 -10.76 -12.01 27.65
CA ASN A 4 -9.48 -11.47 27.22
C ASN A 4 -8.60 -11.38 28.48
N THR A 5 -7.53 -12.15 28.54
CA THR A 5 -6.38 -11.81 29.38
C THR A 5 -5.24 -11.43 28.46
N VAL A 6 -5.16 -10.13 28.16
CA VAL A 6 -3.91 -9.48 27.77
C VAL A 6 -3.10 -9.36 29.06
N VAL A 7 -1.93 -9.96 29.11
CA VAL A 7 -0.91 -9.68 30.15
C VAL A 7 0.41 -9.46 29.42
N ASP A 8 0.83 -8.19 29.41
CA ASP A 8 2.18 -7.76 29.07
C ASP A 8 3.10 -8.09 30.26
N ASP A 9 3.91 -9.17 30.19
CA ASP A 9 5.20 -9.31 30.91
C ASP A 9 5.97 -10.57 30.42
N PRO A 10 7.32 -10.57 30.44
CA PRO A 10 8.15 -11.64 29.89
C PRO A 10 8.33 -12.75 30.93
N GLY A 11 7.26 -13.47 31.21
CA GLY A 11 7.26 -14.68 32.02
C GLY A 11 6.27 -15.66 31.42
N ILE A 12 6.77 -16.81 30.95
CA ILE A 12 5.97 -17.88 30.33
C ILE A 12 4.74 -18.17 31.21
N PRO A 13 3.51 -17.82 30.79
CA PRO A 13 2.34 -18.08 31.60
C PRO A 13 1.89 -19.52 31.32
N LEU A 14 2.13 -20.41 32.29
CA LEU A 14 1.45 -21.71 32.32
C LEU A 14 -0.03 -21.46 32.63
N VAL A 15 -0.88 -21.43 31.61
CA VAL A 15 -2.33 -21.31 31.79
C VAL A 15 -2.92 -22.71 31.95
N ASN A 16 -3.29 -23.05 33.19
CA ASN A 16 -4.09 -24.24 33.51
C ASN A 16 -5.57 -23.90 33.35
N ILE A 17 -6.25 -24.52 32.38
CA ILE A 17 -7.69 -24.35 32.15
C ILE A 17 -8.40 -25.65 32.56
N MET A 18 -9.13 -25.63 33.66
CA MET A 18 -9.98 -26.75 34.12
C MET A 18 -11.45 -26.38 33.98
N ASN A 19 -12.30 -27.29 33.49
CA ASN A 19 -13.77 -27.14 33.46
C ASN A 19 -14.33 -26.00 32.59
N GLU A 20 -13.72 -25.71 31.42
CA GLU A 20 -14.30 -24.79 30.42
C GLU A 20 -14.85 -25.50 29.18
N LYS A 21 -15.91 -24.93 28.58
CA LYS A 21 -16.57 -25.51 27.40
C LYS A 21 -15.64 -25.64 26.18
N SER A 22 -14.58 -24.83 26.06
CA SER A 22 -13.57 -24.90 24.99
C SER A 22 -12.37 -24.01 25.29
N SER A 23 -11.15 -24.46 25.03
CA SER A 23 -9.94 -23.63 25.05
C SER A 23 -9.55 -23.18 23.63
N LYS A 24 -9.18 -21.90 23.45
CA LYS A 24 -8.73 -21.34 22.16
C LYS A 24 -7.53 -20.42 22.38
N CYS A 25 -6.40 -20.73 21.75
CA CYS A 25 -5.25 -19.85 21.58
C CYS A 25 -5.28 -19.28 20.15
N GLU A 26 -5.17 -17.96 19.99
CA GLU A 26 -5.20 -17.29 18.68
C GLU A 26 -4.32 -16.03 18.69
N ASN A 27 -3.49 -15.84 17.66
CA ASN A 27 -2.66 -14.64 17.44
C ASN A 27 -1.64 -14.31 18.54
N ASN A 28 -0.93 -15.31 19.07
CA ASN A 28 0.18 -15.14 20.04
C ASN A 28 1.49 -15.71 19.49
N ASP A 29 2.64 -15.23 19.97
CA ASP A 29 3.95 -15.78 19.58
C ASP A 29 4.16 -17.20 20.14
N VAL A 30 3.79 -17.43 21.41
CA VAL A 30 3.89 -18.73 22.07
C VAL A 30 2.61 -19.01 22.88
N CYS A 31 2.04 -20.20 22.74
CA CYS A 31 0.92 -20.67 23.57
C CYS A 31 1.33 -21.96 24.29
N GLN A 32 1.30 -21.93 25.62
CA GLN A 32 1.50 -23.11 26.46
C GLN A 32 0.29 -23.31 27.38
N THR A 33 -0.43 -24.42 27.20
CA THR A 33 -1.66 -24.68 27.97
C THR A 33 -1.79 -26.13 28.37
N THR A 34 -2.29 -26.36 29.57
CA THR A 34 -2.75 -27.68 30.01
C THR A 34 -4.26 -27.62 30.25
N THR A 35 -5.02 -28.48 29.58
CA THR A 35 -6.48 -28.45 29.65
C THR A 35 -7.05 -29.82 30.01
N THR A 36 -7.95 -29.84 30.99
CA THR A 36 -8.63 -31.05 31.46
C THR A 36 -10.14 -30.89 31.34
N ASP A 37 -10.85 -31.92 30.87
CA ASP A 37 -12.32 -31.97 30.74
C ASP A 37 -12.89 -30.78 29.93
N THR A 38 -12.57 -30.74 28.63
CA THR A 38 -13.04 -29.67 27.72
C THR A 38 -13.58 -30.21 26.39
N LYS A 39 -14.56 -29.55 25.77
CA LYS A 39 -15.12 -30.07 24.49
C LYS A 39 -14.15 -29.93 23.33
N SER A 40 -13.31 -28.90 23.29
CA SER A 40 -12.33 -28.73 22.21
C SER A 40 -11.20 -27.79 22.61
N SER A 41 -9.98 -28.14 22.19
CA SER A 41 -8.81 -27.26 22.21
C SER A 41 -8.42 -26.85 20.79
N LYS A 42 -8.14 -25.55 20.59
CA LYS A 42 -7.74 -25.00 19.28
C LYS A 42 -6.56 -24.03 19.42
N CYS A 43 -5.48 -24.27 18.67
CA CYS A 43 -4.42 -23.30 18.39
C CYS A 43 -4.57 -22.80 16.94
N VAL A 44 -4.56 -21.48 16.72
CA VAL A 44 -4.68 -20.87 15.39
C VAL A 44 -3.74 -19.68 15.25
N ASN A 45 -2.92 -19.65 14.18
CA ASN A 45 -2.07 -18.50 13.84
C ASN A 45 -1.11 -18.09 14.99
N ILE A 46 -0.22 -19.02 15.35
CA ILE A 46 0.75 -18.92 16.47
C ILE A 46 2.09 -19.48 16.00
N ASP A 47 3.21 -18.93 16.46
CA ASP A 47 4.54 -19.46 16.05
C ASP A 47 4.85 -20.80 16.76
N VAL A 48 4.67 -20.88 18.09
CA VAL A 48 4.87 -22.13 18.86
C VAL A 48 3.66 -22.46 19.74
N CYS A 49 3.02 -23.62 19.53
CA CYS A 49 1.92 -24.13 20.35
C CYS A 49 2.36 -25.41 21.08
N GLN A 50 2.40 -25.37 22.41
CA GLN A 50 2.69 -26.51 23.28
C GLN A 50 1.50 -26.80 24.18
N THR A 51 0.77 -27.88 23.93
CA THR A 51 -0.47 -28.16 24.69
C THR A 51 -0.55 -29.58 25.21
N THR A 52 -0.97 -29.71 26.48
CA THR A 52 -1.29 -31.00 27.08
C THR A 52 -2.79 -31.06 27.34
N THR A 53 -3.50 -32.01 26.74
CA THR A 53 -4.96 -32.09 26.86
C THR A 53 -5.40 -33.46 27.35
N THR A 54 -6.20 -33.51 28.41
CA THR A 54 -6.75 -34.76 28.95
C THR A 54 -8.28 -34.73 28.92
N ASP A 55 -8.93 -35.80 28.47
CA ASP A 55 -10.39 -35.90 28.35
C ASP A 55 -10.99 -34.75 27.51
N THR A 56 -10.72 -34.78 26.20
CA THR A 56 -11.23 -33.77 25.27
C THR A 56 -11.81 -34.38 23.99
N LYS A 57 -12.91 -33.81 23.46
CA LYS A 57 -13.50 -34.38 22.23
C LYS A 57 -12.65 -34.13 20.99
N SER A 58 -11.95 -33.00 20.88
CA SER A 58 -11.09 -32.72 19.74
C SER A 58 -10.00 -31.70 20.02
N SER A 59 -8.78 -31.97 19.55
CA SER A 59 -7.67 -31.01 19.51
C SER A 59 -7.34 -30.61 18.06
N LYS A 60 -7.10 -29.31 17.81
CA LYS A 60 -6.79 -28.78 16.48
C LYS A 60 -5.65 -27.75 16.50
N CYS A 61 -4.64 -27.97 15.67
CA CYS A 61 -3.58 -27.01 15.32
C CYS A 61 -3.80 -26.54 13.87
N VAL A 62 -3.88 -25.22 13.64
CA VAL A 62 -4.11 -24.62 12.31
C VAL A 62 -3.21 -23.42 12.07
N ASP A 63 -2.45 -23.43 10.96
CA ASP A 63 -1.55 -22.34 10.56
C ASP A 63 -0.54 -21.99 11.68
N ILE A 64 0.37 -22.93 12.00
CA ILE A 64 1.33 -22.84 13.12
C ILE A 64 2.72 -23.30 12.64
N ASP A 65 3.80 -22.65 13.07
CA ASP A 65 5.16 -23.09 12.70
C ASP A 65 5.55 -24.38 13.46
N VAL A 66 5.44 -24.41 14.80
CA VAL A 66 5.70 -25.62 15.61
C VAL A 66 4.52 -25.96 16.52
N CYS A 67 3.91 -27.13 16.32
CA CYS A 67 2.84 -27.67 17.16
C CYS A 67 3.35 -28.92 17.90
N GLN A 68 3.48 -28.82 19.22
CA GLN A 68 3.82 -29.94 20.11
C GLN A 68 2.63 -30.24 21.03
N THR A 69 1.96 -31.37 20.82
CA THR A 69 0.74 -31.69 21.59
C THR A 69 0.79 -33.06 22.23
N THR A 70 0.46 -33.13 23.50
CA THR A 70 0.27 -34.38 24.23
C THR A 70 -1.21 -34.53 24.55
N THR A 71 -1.88 -35.57 24.03
CA THR A 71 -3.32 -35.75 24.21
C THR A 71 -3.63 -37.11 24.81
N THR A 72 -4.41 -37.15 25.90
CA THR A 72 -4.85 -38.39 26.54
C THR A 72 -6.38 -38.46 26.54
N ASP A 73 -6.98 -39.58 26.15
CA ASP A 73 -8.44 -39.78 26.05
C ASP A 73 -9.10 -38.69 25.16
N THR A 74 -8.84 -38.78 23.85
CA THR A 74 -9.43 -37.82 22.89
C THR A 74 -10.01 -38.49 21.66
N LYS A 75 -11.16 -37.99 21.15
CA LYS A 75 -11.78 -38.60 19.96
C LYS A 75 -11.03 -38.29 18.67
N SER A 76 -10.46 -37.10 18.51
CA SER A 76 -9.68 -36.78 17.31
C SER A 76 -8.65 -35.67 17.52
N SER A 77 -7.43 -35.88 17.04
CA SER A 77 -6.39 -34.87 16.92
C SER A 77 -6.15 -34.48 15.46
N LYS A 78 -6.06 -33.18 15.15
CA LYS A 78 -5.84 -32.68 13.78
C LYS A 78 -4.78 -31.59 13.70
N CYS A 79 -3.77 -31.78 12.84
CA CYS A 79 -2.81 -30.76 12.41
C CYS A 79 -3.14 -30.34 10.97
N VAL A 80 -3.31 -29.05 10.71
CA VAL A 80 -3.59 -28.51 9.37
C VAL A 80 -2.69 -27.31 9.08
N ASN A 81 -1.93 -27.34 7.98
CA ASN A 81 -0.99 -26.26 7.61
C ASN A 81 0.00 -25.97 8.77
N VAL A 82 0.82 -26.95 9.13
CA VAL A 82 1.79 -26.83 10.23
C VAL A 82 3.18 -27.19 9.72
N ASP A 83 4.23 -26.43 10.02
CA ASP A 83 5.58 -26.79 9.54
C ASP A 83 6.10 -28.04 10.30
N VAL A 84 6.09 -28.04 11.64
CA VAL A 84 6.45 -29.23 12.45
C VAL A 84 5.32 -29.59 13.40
N CYS A 85 4.71 -30.76 13.21
CA CYS A 85 3.68 -31.32 14.10
C CYS A 85 4.25 -32.54 14.84
N GLN A 86 4.51 -32.39 16.13
CA GLN A 86 4.93 -33.47 17.02
C GLN A 86 3.80 -33.79 17.99
N THR A 87 3.16 -34.95 17.83
CA THR A 87 2.00 -35.31 18.65
C THR A 87 2.20 -36.63 19.39
N THR A 88 2.02 -36.61 20.70
CA THR A 88 1.98 -37.82 21.52
C THR A 88 0.54 -38.08 21.95
N THR A 89 -0.04 -39.19 21.54
CA THR A 89 -1.46 -39.47 21.79
C THR A 89 -1.66 -40.79 22.52
N THR A 90 -2.37 -40.79 23.64
CA THR A 90 -2.75 -42.00 24.37
C THR A 90 -4.28 -42.15 24.40
N ASP A 91 -4.80 -43.33 24.07
CA ASP A 91 -6.24 -43.61 23.95
C ASP A 91 -6.97 -42.58 23.05
N THR A 92 -6.67 -42.64 21.76
CA THR A 92 -7.29 -41.72 20.79
C THR A 92 -7.92 -42.45 19.62
N LYS A 93 -9.09 -42.01 19.15
CA LYS A 93 -9.77 -42.73 18.05
C LYS A 93 -9.15 -42.44 16.68
N SER A 94 -8.70 -41.21 16.43
CA SER A 94 -8.12 -40.86 15.13
C SER A 94 -7.15 -39.68 15.22
N SER A 95 -6.02 -39.78 14.54
CA SER A 95 -5.10 -38.67 14.31
C SER A 95 -5.02 -38.35 12.81
N LYS A 96 -5.08 -37.06 12.46
CA LYS A 96 -4.99 -36.62 11.06
C LYS A 96 -4.05 -35.44 10.89
N CYS A 97 -2.96 -35.63 10.15
CA CYS A 97 -2.08 -34.58 9.67
C CYS A 97 -2.47 -34.22 8.22
N VAL A 98 -2.66 -32.94 7.93
CA VAL A 98 -2.99 -32.44 6.58
C VAL A 98 -2.12 -31.23 6.26
N ASN A 99 -1.38 -31.24 5.14
CA ASN A 99 -0.47 -30.15 4.77
C ASN A 99 0.54 -29.85 5.89
N VAL A 100 1.38 -30.82 6.23
CA VAL A 100 2.39 -30.68 7.29
C VAL A 100 3.77 -30.98 6.72
N ASP A 101 4.81 -30.18 6.97
CA ASP A 101 6.16 -30.48 6.45
C ASP A 101 6.75 -31.71 7.18
N VAL A 102 6.74 -31.73 8.52
CA VAL A 102 7.17 -32.90 9.32
C VAL A 102 6.08 -33.28 10.33
N CYS A 103 5.48 -34.47 10.18
CA CYS A 103 4.52 -35.03 11.12
C CYS A 103 5.17 -36.22 11.85
N GLN A 104 5.49 -36.04 13.13
CA GLN A 104 5.98 -37.10 14.01
C GLN A 104 4.92 -37.43 15.06
N THR A 105 4.32 -38.62 14.97
CA THR A 105 3.25 -39.01 15.89
C THR A 105 3.63 -40.27 16.67
N THR A 106 3.63 -40.19 17.99
CA THR A 106 3.82 -41.35 18.87
C THR A 106 2.47 -41.69 19.50
N THR A 107 1.96 -42.90 19.26
CA THR A 107 0.59 -43.25 19.66
C THR A 107 0.53 -44.56 20.44
N THR A 108 -0.13 -44.55 21.59
CA THR A 108 -0.44 -45.75 22.37
C THR A 108 -1.96 -45.96 22.36
N ASP A 109 -2.43 -47.11 21.86
CA ASP A 109 -3.86 -47.45 21.73
C ASP A 109 -4.66 -46.45 20.85
N MET A 110 -4.49 -46.57 19.52
CA MET A 110 -5.17 -45.71 18.54
C MET A 110 -5.76 -46.51 17.37
N LYS A 111 -6.99 -46.17 16.95
CA LYS A 111 -7.70 -46.91 15.88
C LYS A 111 -7.22 -46.58 14.45
N SER A 112 -6.83 -45.33 14.18
CA SER A 112 -6.37 -44.92 12.83
C SER A 112 -5.49 -43.67 12.87
N SER A 113 -4.39 -43.68 12.11
CA SER A 113 -3.62 -42.48 11.75
C SER A 113 -3.74 -42.24 10.26
N THR A 114 -3.93 -40.99 9.87
CA THR A 114 -3.97 -40.60 8.46
C THR A 114 -3.06 -39.40 8.21
N CYS A 115 -2.05 -39.62 7.37
CA CYS A 115 -1.16 -38.59 6.86
C CYS A 115 -1.60 -38.22 5.44
N VAL A 116 -1.94 -36.95 5.21
CA VAL A 116 -2.39 -36.46 3.90
C VAL A 116 -1.57 -35.24 3.50
N ASN A 117 -0.84 -35.31 2.39
CA ASN A 117 -0.04 -34.21 1.84
C ASN A 117 1.06 -33.74 2.84
N ILE A 118 2.10 -34.55 3.03
CA ILE A 118 3.12 -34.39 4.09
C ILE A 118 4.50 -34.79 3.54
N ASP A 119 5.52 -33.94 3.72
CA ASP A 119 6.87 -34.23 3.22
C ASP A 119 7.56 -35.37 3.98
N VAL A 120 7.43 -35.42 5.32
CA VAL A 120 7.94 -36.51 6.17
C VAL A 120 6.89 -36.92 7.21
N CYS A 121 6.35 -38.15 7.12
CA CYS A 121 5.44 -38.73 8.11
C CYS A 121 6.14 -39.90 8.83
N GLN A 122 6.41 -39.73 10.13
CA GLN A 122 6.97 -40.77 11.01
C GLN A 122 5.96 -41.08 12.12
N THR A 123 5.38 -42.27 12.09
CA THR A 123 4.39 -42.71 13.08
C THR A 123 4.89 -43.93 13.85
N THR A 124 5.01 -43.82 15.18
CA THR A 124 5.42 -44.91 16.08
C THR A 124 4.22 -45.38 16.89
N THR A 125 3.75 -46.61 16.68
CA THR A 125 2.54 -47.17 17.32
C THR A 125 2.85 -48.39 18.18
N THR A 126 2.41 -48.39 19.45
CA THR A 126 2.36 -49.59 20.30
C THR A 126 0.91 -50.10 20.38
N GLY A 127 0.49 -50.87 19.37
CA GLY A 127 -0.87 -51.44 19.25
C GLY A 127 -1.31 -51.67 17.79
N THR A 128 -2.38 -52.45 17.57
CA THR A 128 -2.93 -52.75 16.23
C THR A 128 -3.55 -51.50 15.59
N SER A 129 -2.86 -50.87 14.64
CA SER A 129 -3.36 -49.68 13.92
C SER A 129 -3.13 -49.79 12.41
N ASN A 130 -4.09 -49.28 11.63
CA ASN A 130 -3.98 -49.17 10.16
C ASN A 130 -3.44 -47.78 9.80
N ILE A 131 -2.28 -47.74 9.15
CA ILE A 131 -1.67 -46.52 8.60
C ILE A 131 -2.10 -46.41 7.13
N LEU A 132 -2.82 -45.34 6.79
CA LEU A 132 -3.20 -45.03 5.40
C LEU A 132 -2.41 -43.81 4.91
N SER A 133 -1.46 -44.01 3.99
CA SER A 133 -0.79 -42.92 3.26
C SER A 133 -1.35 -42.85 1.83
N ASN A 134 -1.93 -41.71 1.46
CA ASN A 134 -2.39 -41.46 0.09
C ASN A 134 -1.53 -40.34 -0.52
N ASN A 135 -0.61 -40.71 -1.42
CA ASN A 135 0.23 -39.78 -2.19
C ASN A 135 -0.52 -39.25 -3.43
N GLU A 136 -0.61 -37.94 -3.72
CA GLU A 136 0.43 -36.89 -3.89
C GLU A 136 1.03 -36.84 -5.31
N SER A 137 0.39 -36.12 -6.25
CA SER A 137 1.13 -35.70 -7.46
C SER A 137 0.77 -34.29 -7.96
N LYS A 138 -0.47 -33.84 -7.77
CA LYS A 138 -0.91 -32.53 -8.28
C LYS A 138 -0.75 -31.36 -7.30
N LEU A 139 -0.78 -31.60 -5.98
CA LEU A 139 -0.69 -30.53 -4.97
C LEU A 139 0.76 -30.28 -4.48
N HIS A 140 1.63 -31.30 -4.53
CA HIS A 140 3.07 -31.22 -4.20
C HIS A 140 3.82 -30.15 -5.03
N GLY A 141 3.33 -29.85 -6.24
CA GLY A 141 3.88 -28.78 -7.08
C GLY A 141 3.49 -27.37 -6.62
N ILE A 142 2.32 -27.17 -5.98
CA ILE A 142 1.80 -25.85 -5.63
C ILE A 142 2.46 -25.34 -4.34
N SER A 143 2.53 -26.16 -3.29
CA SER A 143 3.20 -25.80 -2.02
C SER A 143 4.69 -25.51 -2.22
N TYR A 144 5.39 -26.37 -2.98
CA TYR A 144 6.78 -26.13 -3.36
C TYR A 144 6.96 -24.80 -4.12
N ARG A 145 6.06 -24.47 -5.06
CA ARG A 145 6.10 -23.20 -5.81
C ARG A 145 5.87 -21.99 -4.92
N LEU A 146 4.96 -22.06 -3.95
CA LEU A 146 4.70 -20.98 -3.00
C LEU A 146 5.92 -20.73 -2.09
N ARG A 147 6.55 -21.79 -1.57
CA ARG A 147 7.78 -21.71 -0.77
C ARG A 147 8.94 -21.15 -1.59
N ARG A 148 9.14 -21.67 -2.81
CA ARG A 148 10.16 -21.18 -3.74
C ARG A 148 9.95 -19.69 -4.08
N ARG A 149 8.70 -19.27 -4.27
CA ARG A 149 8.34 -17.86 -4.51
C ARG A 149 8.71 -16.98 -3.31
N LYS A 150 8.34 -17.37 -2.07
CA LYS A 150 8.71 -16.65 -0.84
C LYS A 150 10.23 -16.50 -0.71
N TYR A 151 10.98 -17.57 -0.95
CA TYR A 151 12.45 -17.55 -0.96
C TYR A 151 13.03 -16.58 -2.00
N LEU A 152 12.56 -16.62 -3.25
CA LEU A 152 13.03 -15.74 -4.32
C LEU A 152 12.73 -14.25 -4.03
N PHE A 153 11.57 -13.94 -3.43
CA PHE A 153 11.28 -12.56 -2.99
C PHE A 153 12.24 -12.10 -1.89
N GLN A 154 12.57 -12.96 -0.92
CA GLN A 154 13.55 -12.64 0.12
C GLN A 154 14.96 -12.43 -0.45
N GLN A 155 15.37 -13.28 -1.41
CA GLN A 155 16.64 -13.13 -2.11
C GLN A 155 16.68 -11.82 -2.92
N ARG A 156 15.59 -11.48 -3.61
CA ARG A 156 15.47 -10.20 -4.34
C ARG A 156 15.60 -9.00 -3.41
N ARG A 157 15.00 -9.05 -2.22
CA ARG A 157 15.11 -7.99 -1.20
C ARG A 157 16.55 -7.83 -0.72
N ARG A 158 17.24 -8.94 -0.42
CA ARG A 158 18.66 -8.92 -0.05
C ARG A 158 19.54 -8.33 -1.17
N CYS A 159 19.29 -8.71 -2.43
CA CYS A 159 19.99 -8.14 -3.58
C CYS A 159 19.84 -6.62 -3.66
N VAL A 160 18.61 -6.10 -3.52
CA VAL A 160 18.35 -4.66 -3.52
C VAL A 160 18.99 -3.93 -2.33
N ASN A 161 19.10 -4.57 -1.16
CA ASN A 161 19.83 -4.00 -0.03
C ASN A 161 21.31 -3.79 -0.35
N PHE A 162 21.94 -4.79 -0.98
CA PHE A 162 23.33 -4.68 -1.43
C PHE A 162 23.49 -3.64 -2.56
N GLU A 163 22.58 -3.61 -3.53
CA GLU A 163 22.58 -2.57 -4.59
C GLU A 163 22.54 -1.16 -3.99
N PHE A 164 21.64 -0.94 -3.02
CA PHE A 164 21.47 0.33 -2.33
C PHE A 164 22.73 0.71 -1.53
N ALA A 165 23.28 -0.22 -0.76
CA ALA A 165 24.48 0.02 0.04
C ALA A 165 25.70 0.39 -0.84
N VAL A 166 25.95 -0.39 -1.89
CA VAL A 166 27.05 -0.13 -2.85
C VAL A 166 26.84 1.22 -3.55
N THR A 167 25.60 1.53 -3.93
CA THR A 167 25.28 2.82 -4.58
C THR A 167 25.57 4.00 -3.66
N ILE A 168 25.12 3.96 -2.40
CA ILE A 168 25.39 5.03 -1.43
C ILE A 168 26.89 5.20 -1.20
N ILE A 169 27.61 4.10 -0.97
CA ILE A 169 29.06 4.14 -0.77
C ILE A 169 29.75 4.77 -1.99
N SER A 170 29.35 4.38 -3.20
CA SER A 170 29.93 4.95 -4.42
C SER A 170 29.65 6.46 -4.57
N LEU A 171 28.43 6.91 -4.25
CA LEU A 171 28.07 8.33 -4.31
C LEU A 171 28.79 9.16 -3.25
N LEU A 172 28.97 8.62 -2.04
CA LEU A 172 29.73 9.27 -0.97
C LEU A 172 31.21 9.40 -1.34
N ILE A 173 31.82 8.34 -1.87
CA ILE A 173 33.23 8.37 -2.32
C ILE A 173 33.40 9.41 -3.44
N MET A 174 32.47 9.43 -4.41
CA MET A 174 32.49 10.41 -5.49
C MET A 174 32.36 11.85 -4.95
N LEU A 175 31.42 12.10 -4.03
CA LEU A 175 31.23 13.41 -3.43
C LEU A 175 32.49 13.86 -2.66
N VAL A 176 33.05 12.97 -1.83
CA VAL A 176 34.29 13.24 -1.09
C VAL A 176 35.45 13.53 -2.03
N GLU A 177 35.61 12.77 -3.11
CA GLU A 177 36.65 13.03 -4.11
C GLU A 177 36.48 14.43 -4.73
N THR A 178 35.26 14.78 -5.15
CA THR A 178 35.00 16.09 -5.77
C THR A 178 35.23 17.25 -4.81
N GLU A 179 34.80 17.15 -3.55
CA GLU A 179 35.02 18.21 -2.56
C GLU A 179 36.50 18.34 -2.19
N LEU A 180 37.25 17.24 -2.07
CA LEU A 180 38.69 17.28 -1.82
C LEU A 180 39.48 17.88 -2.99
N LEU A 181 39.01 17.68 -4.22
CA LEU A 181 39.54 18.31 -5.42
C LEU A 181 39.24 19.81 -5.44
N PHE A 182 38.02 20.21 -5.07
CA PHE A 182 37.63 21.63 -5.01
C PHE A 182 38.31 22.40 -3.89
N ALA A 183 38.55 21.76 -2.74
CA ALA A 183 39.30 22.35 -1.64
C ALA A 183 40.81 22.52 -1.94
N GLY A 184 41.30 21.99 -3.08
CA GLY A 184 42.70 22.07 -3.47
C GLY A 184 43.65 21.18 -2.65
N VAL A 185 43.10 20.31 -1.78
CA VAL A 185 43.88 19.38 -0.94
C VAL A 185 44.45 18.23 -1.78
N ILE A 186 43.71 17.79 -2.79
CA ILE A 186 44.11 16.68 -3.67
C ILE A 186 44.18 17.17 -5.12
N GLY A 187 45.36 17.01 -5.74
CA GLY A 187 45.54 17.22 -7.17
C GLY A 187 45.02 16.03 -8.00
N LYS A 188 44.62 16.28 -9.26
CA LYS A 188 44.10 15.24 -10.19
C LYS A 188 45.04 14.06 -10.43
N THR A 189 46.35 14.28 -10.28
CA THR A 189 47.40 13.26 -10.46
C THR A 189 47.87 12.63 -9.16
N SER A 190 47.30 13.04 -8.02
CA SER A 190 47.66 12.49 -6.72
C SER A 190 47.28 11.02 -6.62
N THR A 191 48.13 10.23 -5.95
CA THR A 191 47.88 8.82 -5.67
C THR A 191 46.55 8.61 -4.96
N ALA A 192 46.15 9.55 -4.09
CA ALA A 192 44.87 9.51 -3.39
C ALA A 192 43.66 9.56 -4.34
N SER A 193 43.65 10.46 -5.33
CA SER A 193 42.55 10.53 -6.32
C SER A 193 42.51 9.26 -7.19
N ILE A 194 43.68 8.75 -7.59
CA ILE A 194 43.75 7.50 -8.37
C ILE A 194 43.15 6.32 -7.57
N ILE A 195 43.48 6.19 -6.29
CA ILE A 195 42.93 5.13 -5.42
C ILE A 195 41.41 5.28 -5.29
N LEU A 196 40.89 6.49 -5.03
CA LEU A 196 39.46 6.74 -4.93
C LEU A 196 38.72 6.35 -6.22
N LYS A 197 39.25 6.74 -7.39
CA LYS A 197 38.70 6.37 -8.71
C LYS A 197 38.77 4.86 -8.98
N MET A 198 39.83 4.18 -8.55
CA MET A 198 39.91 2.71 -8.64
C MET A 198 38.84 2.03 -7.78
N VAL A 199 38.57 2.54 -6.58
CA VAL A 199 37.49 2.04 -5.72
C VAL A 199 36.12 2.34 -6.34
N LEU A 200 35.93 3.50 -6.97
CA LEU A 200 34.71 3.82 -7.73
C LEU A 200 34.49 2.86 -8.92
N SER A 201 35.55 2.50 -9.61
CA SER A 201 35.49 1.49 -10.68
C SER A 201 35.19 0.09 -10.12
N GLY A 202 35.80 -0.30 -9.00
CA GLY A 202 35.49 -1.57 -8.33
C GLY A 202 34.01 -1.67 -7.90
N THR A 203 33.47 -0.61 -7.29
CA THR A 203 32.06 -0.58 -6.85
C THR A 203 31.08 -0.60 -8.03
N THR A 204 31.44 -0.08 -9.20
CA THR A 204 30.60 -0.16 -10.40
C THR A 204 30.50 -1.56 -10.97
N PHE A 205 31.60 -2.32 -11.03
CA PHE A 205 31.54 -3.71 -11.46
C PHE A 205 30.69 -4.57 -10.51
N ILE A 206 30.81 -4.34 -9.20
CA ILE A 206 29.96 -5.00 -8.20
C ILE A 206 28.48 -4.63 -8.43
N LEU A 207 28.18 -3.35 -8.65
CA LEU A 207 26.83 -2.89 -8.92
C LEU A 207 26.25 -3.52 -10.19
N TRP A 208 27.07 -3.66 -11.24
CA TRP A 208 26.65 -4.29 -12.48
C TRP A 208 26.24 -5.75 -12.28
N TYR A 209 27.06 -6.52 -11.56
CA TYR A 209 26.74 -7.88 -11.17
C TYR A 209 25.41 -7.94 -10.39
N LEU A 210 25.23 -7.06 -9.40
CA LEU A 210 24.00 -7.01 -8.61
C LEU A 210 22.77 -6.72 -9.47
N VAL A 211 22.82 -5.74 -10.38
CA VAL A 211 21.73 -5.43 -11.31
C VAL A 211 21.36 -6.63 -12.19
N VAL A 212 22.36 -7.36 -12.71
CA VAL A 212 22.11 -8.58 -13.50
C VAL A 212 21.44 -9.65 -12.64
N THR A 213 21.94 -9.87 -11.42
CA THR A 213 21.33 -10.85 -10.50
C THR A 213 19.90 -10.48 -10.09
N TYR A 214 19.60 -9.18 -9.90
CA TYR A 214 18.24 -8.70 -9.63
C TYR A 214 17.26 -9.04 -10.76
N HIS A 215 17.65 -8.81 -12.02
CA HIS A 215 16.80 -9.15 -13.17
C HIS A 215 16.70 -10.66 -13.36
N ALA A 216 17.77 -11.42 -13.12
CA ALA A 216 17.73 -12.87 -13.14
C ALA A 216 16.74 -13.44 -12.11
N ILE A 217 16.74 -12.94 -10.87
CA ILE A 217 15.78 -13.33 -9.82
C ILE A 217 14.35 -12.94 -10.25
N GLY A 218 14.16 -11.76 -10.86
CA GLY A 218 12.87 -11.34 -11.40
C GLY A 218 12.31 -12.31 -12.45
N ILE A 219 13.16 -12.77 -13.38
CA ILE A 219 12.79 -13.78 -14.38
C ILE A 219 12.46 -15.12 -13.72
N GLN A 220 13.21 -15.53 -12.67
CA GLN A 220 12.93 -16.75 -11.91
C GLN A 220 11.60 -16.71 -11.17
N ILE A 221 11.20 -15.55 -10.63
CA ILE A 221 9.87 -15.37 -10.02
C ILE A 221 8.79 -15.57 -11.08
N HIS A 222 8.95 -14.96 -12.26
CA HIS A 222 7.98 -15.09 -13.35
C HIS A 222 7.85 -16.53 -13.86
N MET A 223 8.96 -17.27 -13.95
CA MET A 223 8.95 -18.70 -14.25
C MET A 223 8.19 -19.51 -13.20
N THR A 224 8.40 -19.20 -11.91
CA THR A 224 7.77 -19.93 -10.81
C THR A 224 6.26 -19.70 -10.76
N GLU A 225 5.80 -18.49 -11.06
CA GLU A 225 4.37 -18.14 -11.14
C GLU A 225 3.65 -18.85 -12.29
N ASN A 226 4.28 -18.90 -13.47
CA ASN A 226 3.67 -19.56 -14.65
C ASN A 226 3.98 -21.07 -14.74
N GLY A 227 4.89 -21.57 -13.90
CA GLY A 227 5.31 -22.96 -13.92
C GLY A 227 6.19 -23.37 -15.10
N TRP A 228 6.87 -22.43 -15.73
CA TRP A 228 7.74 -22.67 -16.88
C TRP A 228 9.11 -23.21 -16.45
N LYS A 229 9.62 -24.21 -17.17
CA LYS A 229 10.93 -24.84 -16.91
C LYS A 229 12.09 -24.13 -17.63
N HIS A 230 11.82 -23.45 -18.73
CA HIS A 230 12.83 -22.75 -19.52
C HIS A 230 12.70 -21.23 -19.37
N TRP A 231 13.81 -20.56 -19.05
CA TRP A 231 13.85 -19.11 -18.84
C TRP A 231 13.58 -18.31 -20.10
N GLN A 232 13.87 -18.87 -21.28
CA GLN A 232 13.62 -18.23 -22.58
C GLN A 232 12.14 -17.89 -22.80
N LEU A 233 11.23 -18.70 -22.26
CA LEU A 233 9.78 -18.46 -22.32
C LEU A 233 9.34 -17.30 -21.42
N ALA A 234 10.09 -17.05 -20.34
CA ALA A 234 9.81 -15.99 -19.37
C ALA A 234 10.26 -14.59 -19.82
N VAL A 235 11.08 -14.51 -20.87
CA VAL A 235 11.66 -13.25 -21.34
C VAL A 235 10.87 -12.73 -22.54
N ARG A 236 10.39 -11.49 -22.45
CA ARG A 236 9.70 -10.82 -23.55
C ARG A 236 10.72 -10.10 -24.44
N PHE A 237 11.08 -10.73 -25.55
CA PHE A 237 11.92 -10.10 -26.57
C PHE A 237 11.15 -9.00 -27.32
N PRO A 238 11.75 -7.83 -27.64
CA PRO A 238 13.10 -7.35 -27.29
C PRO A 238 13.15 -6.49 -25.99
N TRP A 239 11.99 -6.09 -25.46
CA TRP A 239 11.87 -5.07 -24.42
C TRP A 239 12.59 -5.39 -23.10
N THR A 240 12.62 -6.66 -22.68
CA THR A 240 13.30 -7.05 -21.44
C THR A 240 14.82 -6.83 -21.54
N TYR A 241 15.43 -7.17 -22.67
CA TYR A 241 16.87 -6.97 -22.88
C TYR A 241 17.23 -5.50 -23.00
N LEU A 242 16.42 -4.71 -23.73
CA LEU A 242 16.64 -3.27 -23.84
C LEU A 242 16.60 -2.58 -22.47
N LYS A 243 15.65 -2.99 -21.61
CA LYS A 243 15.56 -2.46 -20.24
C LYS A 243 16.80 -2.79 -19.41
N ILE A 244 17.27 -4.04 -19.46
CA ILE A 244 18.48 -4.46 -18.74
C ILE A 244 19.69 -3.69 -19.26
N LEU A 245 19.85 -3.58 -20.59
CA LEU A 245 20.95 -2.85 -21.22
C LEU A 245 20.97 -1.38 -20.82
N MET A 246 19.82 -0.70 -20.88
CA MET A 246 19.70 0.70 -20.45
C MET A 246 20.11 0.89 -18.99
N GLU A 247 19.72 -0.04 -18.12
CA GLU A 247 20.07 0.02 -16.71
C GLU A 247 21.57 -0.16 -16.47
N ILE A 248 22.17 -1.11 -17.19
CA ILE A 248 23.61 -1.35 -17.19
C ILE A 248 24.37 -0.11 -17.66
N VAL A 249 23.92 0.53 -18.74
CA VAL A 249 24.54 1.75 -19.27
C VAL A 249 24.51 2.87 -18.24
N VAL A 250 23.38 3.09 -17.57
CA VAL A 250 23.27 4.10 -16.50
C VAL A 250 24.20 3.78 -15.33
N CYS A 251 24.31 2.51 -14.93
CA CYS A 251 25.22 2.08 -13.86
C CYS A 251 26.70 2.12 -14.27
N ALA A 252 27.02 2.02 -15.56
CA ALA A 252 28.38 2.01 -16.07
C ALA A 252 29.05 3.40 -16.04
N VAL A 253 28.28 4.49 -16.07
CA VAL A 253 28.84 5.85 -16.06
C VAL A 253 29.47 6.18 -14.71
N HIS A 254 30.79 6.39 -14.70
CA HIS A 254 31.58 6.86 -13.55
C HIS A 254 32.86 7.55 -14.02
N PRO A 255 33.49 8.41 -13.21
CA PRO A 255 34.82 8.93 -13.50
C PRO A 255 35.84 7.77 -13.49
N LEU A 256 36.47 7.52 -14.63
CA LEU A 256 37.45 6.45 -14.79
C LEU A 256 38.82 6.90 -14.24
N PRO A 257 39.61 5.97 -13.66
CA PRO A 257 40.97 6.26 -13.24
C PRO A 257 41.84 6.58 -14.48
N GLY A 258 42.23 7.85 -14.61
CA GLY A 258 43.03 8.34 -15.74
C GLY A 258 42.95 9.87 -15.84
N ASN A 259 43.90 10.47 -16.56
CA ASN A 259 43.95 11.92 -16.77
C ASN A 259 43.62 12.25 -18.24
N ILE A 260 42.37 12.02 -18.63
CA ILE A 260 41.89 12.35 -19.98
C ILE A 260 41.52 13.84 -19.98
N ILE A 261 42.17 14.63 -20.81
CA ILE A 261 41.93 16.07 -20.95
C ILE A 261 41.44 16.36 -22.36
N PHE A 262 40.35 17.11 -22.48
CA PHE A 262 39.79 17.55 -23.77
C PHE A 262 39.91 19.07 -23.88
N GLN A 263 40.19 19.57 -25.08
CA GLN A 263 40.08 20.99 -25.39
C GLN A 263 38.60 21.32 -25.61
N SER A 264 38.03 22.14 -24.73
CA SER A 264 36.70 22.71 -24.91
C SER A 264 36.82 24.22 -25.09
N GLU A 265 36.12 24.75 -26.09
CA GLU A 265 35.95 26.19 -26.25
C GLU A 265 34.89 26.69 -25.28
N GLY A 266 35.20 27.77 -24.56
CA GLY A 266 34.27 28.41 -23.64
C GLY A 266 33.35 29.37 -24.36
N LEU A 267 32.32 29.83 -23.65
CA LEU A 267 31.45 30.90 -24.13
C LEU A 267 32.20 32.22 -24.36
N ASP A 268 33.35 32.39 -23.71
CA ASP A 268 34.25 33.53 -23.88
C ASP A 268 35.21 33.38 -25.09
N GLY A 269 35.08 32.31 -25.89
CA GLY A 269 35.97 31.99 -27.02
C GLY A 269 37.37 31.50 -26.62
N GLN A 270 37.64 31.36 -25.32
CA GLN A 270 38.91 30.80 -24.83
C GLN A 270 38.89 29.26 -24.82
N LEU A 271 39.90 28.65 -25.45
CA LEU A 271 40.16 27.22 -25.38
C LEU A 271 40.74 26.86 -24.02
N ARG A 272 40.08 25.95 -23.27
CA ARG A 272 40.56 25.45 -21.99
C ARG A 272 40.63 23.93 -21.98
N MET A 273 41.64 23.40 -21.29
CA MET A 273 41.80 21.96 -21.06
C MET A 273 40.89 21.54 -19.91
N VAL A 274 39.80 20.84 -20.21
CA VAL A 274 38.81 20.40 -19.21
C VAL A 274 38.77 18.88 -19.17
N SER A 275 38.75 18.32 -17.96
CA SER A 275 38.59 16.88 -17.75
C SER A 275 37.10 16.51 -17.81
N PRO A 276 36.72 15.40 -18.46
CA PRO A 276 35.32 14.95 -18.56
C PRO A 276 34.75 14.50 -17.21
N ASP A 277 35.60 14.33 -16.20
CA ASP A 277 35.27 13.86 -14.85
C ASP A 277 34.08 14.60 -14.22
N GLY A 278 33.96 15.92 -14.42
CA GLY A 278 32.83 16.70 -13.90
C GLY A 278 31.49 16.23 -14.46
N ILE A 279 31.42 16.01 -15.79
CA ILE A 279 30.20 15.54 -16.47
C ILE A 279 29.91 14.08 -16.09
N LEU A 280 30.94 13.23 -16.02
CA LEU A 280 30.80 11.83 -15.63
C LEU A 280 30.31 11.69 -14.18
N SER A 281 30.79 12.54 -13.26
CA SER A 281 30.33 12.58 -11.87
C SER A 281 28.88 13.07 -11.75
N ILE A 282 28.45 14.05 -12.56
CA ILE A 282 27.04 14.46 -12.62
C ILE A 282 26.16 13.31 -13.16
N LEU A 283 26.57 12.65 -14.24
CA LEU A 283 25.82 11.52 -14.81
C LEU A 283 25.77 10.32 -13.85
N MET A 284 26.77 10.15 -12.98
CA MET A 284 26.78 9.12 -11.94
C MET A 284 25.62 9.28 -10.94
N LEU A 285 25.11 10.50 -10.72
CA LEU A 285 23.89 10.75 -9.92
C LEU A 285 22.65 10.06 -10.52
N GLY A 286 22.68 9.68 -11.80
CA GLY A 286 21.64 8.87 -12.42
C GLY A 286 21.32 7.61 -11.61
N ARG A 287 22.29 7.04 -10.88
CA ARG A 287 22.11 5.86 -10.00
C ARG A 287 21.15 6.06 -8.84
N LEU A 288 20.75 7.29 -8.52
CA LEU A 288 19.78 7.58 -7.47
C LEU A 288 18.41 6.91 -7.70
N TYR A 289 18.09 6.48 -8.93
CA TYR A 289 16.89 5.66 -9.19
C TYR A 289 16.85 4.37 -8.35
N ILE A 290 18.01 3.82 -7.97
CA ILE A 290 18.14 2.61 -7.14
C ILE A 290 17.57 2.85 -5.74
N ILE A 291 17.67 4.08 -5.22
CA ILE A 291 17.04 4.47 -3.94
C ILE A 291 15.51 4.34 -4.05
N GLY A 292 14.92 4.82 -5.16
CA GLY A 292 13.49 4.65 -5.42
C GLY A 292 13.07 3.18 -5.49
N ARG A 293 13.88 2.32 -6.13
CA ARG A 293 13.68 0.86 -6.13
C ARG A 293 13.73 0.28 -4.72
N PHE A 294 14.70 0.68 -3.90
CA PHE A 294 14.84 0.23 -2.51
C PHE A 294 13.60 0.56 -1.69
N ILE A 295 13.08 1.78 -1.79
CA ILE A 295 11.86 2.21 -1.10
C ILE A 295 10.66 1.36 -1.54
N VAL A 296 10.48 1.17 -2.85
CA VAL A 296 9.34 0.42 -3.39
C VAL A 296 9.36 -1.06 -2.98
N ILE A 297 10.53 -1.71 -2.96
CA ILE A 297 10.60 -3.14 -2.61
C ILE A 297 10.44 -3.41 -1.11
N HIS A 298 10.74 -2.41 -0.27
CA HIS A 298 10.53 -2.47 1.19
C HIS A 298 9.14 -2.04 1.62
N SER A 299 8.34 -1.49 0.70
CA SER A 299 6.96 -1.13 0.99
C SER A 299 6.14 -2.37 1.35
N LYS A 300 5.42 -2.30 2.48
CA LYS A 300 4.53 -3.36 2.95
C LYS A 300 3.51 -3.78 1.88
N LEU A 301 3.12 -2.84 1.01
CA LEU A 301 2.16 -3.04 -0.07
C LEU A 301 2.62 -4.07 -1.14
N LEU A 302 3.92 -4.30 -1.29
CA LEU A 302 4.44 -5.32 -2.22
C LEU A 302 4.69 -6.65 -1.51
N THR A 303 5.07 -6.60 -0.23
CA THR A 303 5.51 -7.77 0.54
C THR A 303 4.36 -8.54 1.18
N ASP A 304 3.24 -7.89 1.47
CA ASP A 304 2.11 -8.50 2.18
C ASP A 304 1.32 -9.45 1.27
N THR A 305 1.13 -10.69 1.72
CA THR A 305 0.39 -11.74 1.00
C THR A 305 -1.09 -11.38 0.84
N SER A 306 -1.67 -10.67 1.82
CA SER A 306 -3.06 -10.22 1.79
C SER A 306 -3.33 -9.24 0.64
N THR A 307 -2.37 -8.33 0.39
CA THR A 307 -2.48 -7.37 -0.71
C THR A 307 -2.37 -8.08 -2.05
N GLN A 308 -1.46 -9.06 -2.17
CA GLN A 308 -1.30 -9.85 -3.40
C GLN A 308 -2.54 -10.69 -3.72
N SER A 309 -3.18 -11.28 -2.71
CA SER A 309 -4.43 -12.03 -2.92
C SER A 309 -5.57 -11.10 -3.34
N LEU A 310 -5.69 -9.93 -2.71
CA LEU A 310 -6.69 -8.92 -3.09
C LEU A 310 -6.46 -8.38 -4.51
N GLY A 311 -5.20 -8.21 -4.93
CA GLY A 311 -4.83 -7.85 -6.29
C GLY A 311 -5.23 -8.93 -7.29
N ALA A 312 -5.01 -10.21 -6.98
CA ALA A 312 -5.40 -11.33 -7.83
C ALA A 312 -6.93 -11.43 -7.99
N LEU A 313 -7.70 -11.27 -6.90
CA LEU A 313 -9.16 -11.26 -6.92
C LEU A 313 -9.72 -10.16 -7.84
N ASN A 314 -9.08 -8.98 -7.81
CA ASN A 314 -9.47 -7.84 -8.64
C ASN A 314 -8.77 -7.81 -10.01
N LYS A 315 -8.00 -8.86 -10.37
CA LYS A 315 -7.21 -8.94 -11.63
C LYS A 315 -6.24 -7.77 -11.83
N VAL A 316 -5.77 -7.15 -10.73
CA VAL A 316 -4.80 -6.06 -10.75
C VAL A 316 -3.40 -6.61 -10.44
N LYS A 317 -2.46 -6.41 -11.38
CA LYS A 317 -1.05 -6.74 -11.15
C LYS A 317 -0.41 -5.68 -10.26
N ILE A 318 0.00 -6.07 -9.06
CA ILE A 318 0.74 -5.20 -8.13
C ILE A 318 2.15 -4.98 -8.69
N SER A 319 2.30 -3.91 -9.46
CA SER A 319 3.56 -3.49 -10.06
C SER A 319 4.28 -2.47 -9.18
N THR A 320 5.58 -2.27 -9.41
CA THR A 320 6.35 -1.21 -8.74
C THR A 320 5.77 0.19 -9.00
N ALA A 321 5.21 0.42 -10.19
CA ALA A 321 4.53 1.66 -10.54
C ALA A 321 3.22 1.85 -9.77
N PHE A 322 2.47 0.77 -9.52
CA PHE A 322 1.28 0.82 -8.67
C PHE A 322 1.65 1.20 -7.23
N VAL A 323 2.71 0.59 -6.68
CA VAL A 323 3.18 0.91 -5.32
C VAL A 323 3.64 2.36 -5.21
N LEU A 324 4.38 2.86 -6.21
CA LEU A 324 4.79 4.27 -6.24
C LEU A 324 3.57 5.21 -6.27
N LYS A 325 2.58 4.93 -7.14
CA LYS A 325 1.32 5.70 -7.19
C LYS A 325 0.56 5.65 -5.87
N ALA A 326 0.51 4.49 -5.22
CA ALA A 326 -0.16 4.32 -3.93
C ALA A 326 0.55 5.09 -2.81
N LEU A 327 1.89 5.07 -2.77
CA LEU A 327 2.67 5.86 -1.80
C LEU A 327 2.46 7.38 -2.01
N MET A 328 2.50 7.83 -3.26
CA MET A 328 2.21 9.23 -3.62
C MET A 328 0.77 9.63 -3.25
N SER A 329 -0.19 8.72 -3.34
CA SER A 329 -1.58 8.99 -2.95
C SER A 329 -1.79 8.98 -1.44
N ALA A 330 -1.04 8.15 -0.70
CA ALA A 330 -1.20 8.01 0.75
C ALA A 330 -0.65 9.22 1.51
N MET A 331 0.55 9.68 1.15
CA MET A 331 1.20 10.84 1.76
C MET A 331 1.77 11.79 0.70
N PRO A 332 0.92 12.51 -0.04
CA PRO A 332 1.35 13.33 -1.17
C PRO A 332 2.26 14.50 -0.77
N GLY A 333 1.94 15.19 0.33
CA GLY A 333 2.66 16.40 0.75
C GLY A 333 4.10 16.13 1.21
N THR A 334 4.31 15.13 2.09
CA THR A 334 5.64 14.80 2.59
C THR A 334 6.55 14.26 1.49
N MET A 335 6.01 13.43 0.59
CA MET A 335 6.75 12.92 -0.57
C MET A 335 7.13 14.05 -1.55
N LEU A 336 6.20 14.95 -1.89
CA LEU A 336 6.49 16.03 -2.82
C LEU A 336 7.53 17.01 -2.27
N ILE A 337 7.41 17.42 -1.00
CA ILE A 337 8.38 18.31 -0.35
C ILE A 337 9.76 17.63 -0.27
N SER A 338 9.80 16.34 0.10
CA SER A 338 11.06 15.59 0.15
C SER A 338 11.73 15.51 -1.22
N ILE A 339 10.97 15.22 -2.28
CA ILE A 339 11.48 15.19 -3.67
C ILE A 339 11.98 16.58 -4.10
N MET A 340 11.24 17.64 -3.78
CA MET A 340 11.63 19.02 -4.11
C MET A 340 12.98 19.40 -3.47
N VAL A 341 13.14 19.19 -2.16
CA VAL A 341 14.40 19.46 -1.46
C VAL A 341 15.55 18.64 -2.04
N PHE A 342 15.31 17.36 -2.32
CA PHE A 342 16.31 16.48 -2.89
C PHE A 342 16.78 16.92 -4.29
N ILE A 343 15.85 17.31 -5.17
CA ILE A 343 16.16 17.83 -6.51
C ILE A 343 16.96 19.14 -6.43
N LEU A 344 16.60 20.04 -5.51
CA LEU A 344 17.33 21.29 -5.30
C LEU A 344 18.77 21.04 -4.86
N LEU A 345 18.99 20.15 -3.90
CA LEU A 345 20.34 19.81 -3.43
C LEU A 345 21.20 19.19 -4.54
N ILE A 346 20.63 18.26 -5.31
CA ILE A 346 21.33 17.60 -6.42
C ILE A 346 21.70 18.60 -7.52
N ASN A 347 20.75 19.43 -7.95
CA ASN A 347 21.00 20.41 -9.00
C ASN A 347 22.00 21.49 -8.51
N SER A 348 21.96 21.87 -7.23
CA SER A 348 22.94 22.80 -6.64
C SER A 348 24.36 22.25 -6.69
N TRP A 349 24.53 20.98 -6.30
CA TRP A 349 25.83 20.30 -6.39
C TRP A 349 26.29 20.11 -7.85
N ALA A 350 25.38 19.72 -8.75
CA ALA A 350 25.68 19.54 -10.17
C ALA A 350 26.09 20.86 -10.84
N MET A 351 25.39 21.95 -10.52
CA MET A 351 25.70 23.30 -11.02
C MET A 351 27.09 23.75 -10.57
N ARG A 352 27.38 23.63 -9.27
CA ARG A 352 28.70 23.92 -8.71
C ARG A 352 29.78 23.11 -9.42
N THR A 353 29.53 21.82 -9.63
CA THR A 353 30.48 20.92 -10.30
C THR A 353 30.77 21.38 -11.73
N CYS A 354 29.76 21.75 -12.53
CA CYS A 354 29.98 22.26 -13.89
C CYS A 354 30.87 23.53 -13.90
N GLU A 355 30.59 24.49 -13.02
CA GLU A 355 31.28 25.80 -13.02
C GLU A 355 32.69 25.73 -12.44
N VAL A 356 32.91 24.98 -11.34
CA VAL A 356 34.23 24.86 -10.69
C VAL A 356 35.23 24.11 -11.57
N TYR A 357 34.79 23.07 -12.30
CA TYR A 357 35.68 22.33 -13.21
C TYR A 357 36.17 23.18 -14.39
N TYR A 358 35.44 24.25 -14.75
CA TYR A 358 35.76 25.14 -15.88
C TYR A 358 36.48 26.44 -15.45
N HIS A 359 36.16 26.92 -14.24
CA HIS A 359 36.71 28.14 -13.62
C HIS A 359 37.26 27.82 -12.20
N PRO A 360 38.40 27.13 -12.09
CA PRO A 360 38.99 26.87 -10.78
C PRO A 360 39.43 28.17 -10.11
N GLY A 361 39.05 28.38 -8.85
CA GLY A 361 39.49 29.52 -8.02
C GLY A 361 38.63 30.79 -8.10
N ASN A 362 37.52 30.79 -8.85
CA ASN A 362 36.58 31.91 -8.82
C ASN A 362 35.71 31.85 -7.55
N SER A 363 35.78 32.87 -6.70
CA SER A 363 34.99 33.00 -5.46
C SER A 363 33.49 33.09 -5.70
N ALA A 364 33.05 33.35 -6.94
CA ALA A 364 31.64 33.25 -7.31
C ALA A 364 31.08 31.81 -7.23
N ASN A 365 31.93 30.78 -7.22
CA ASN A 365 31.54 29.37 -7.33
C ASN A 365 31.30 28.66 -5.98
N ASP A 366 31.00 29.41 -4.93
CA ASP A 366 30.64 28.85 -3.62
C ASP A 366 29.36 28.01 -3.70
N PHE A 367 29.25 27.02 -2.81
CA PHE A 367 28.07 26.14 -2.74
C PHE A 367 26.77 26.93 -2.49
N LEU A 368 26.83 27.96 -1.63
CA LEU A 368 25.66 28.81 -1.33
C LEU A 368 25.21 29.62 -2.54
N ASN A 369 26.13 30.12 -3.35
CA ASN A 369 25.82 30.85 -4.58
C ASN A 369 25.20 29.93 -5.63
N SER A 370 25.72 28.70 -5.76
CA SER A 370 25.14 27.69 -6.65
C SER A 370 23.73 27.28 -6.19
N MET A 371 23.51 27.15 -4.88
CA MET A 371 22.20 26.88 -4.29
C MET A 371 21.23 28.04 -4.53
N TRP A 372 21.67 29.29 -4.33
CA TRP A 372 20.89 30.48 -4.65
C TRP A 372 20.44 30.48 -6.12
N LEU A 373 21.37 30.31 -7.05
CA LEU A 373 21.10 30.29 -8.49
C LEU A 373 20.11 29.18 -8.88
N ILE A 374 20.25 27.97 -8.32
CA ILE A 374 19.30 26.87 -8.58
C ILE A 374 17.94 27.14 -7.96
N CYS A 375 17.85 27.67 -6.73
CA CYS A 375 16.57 28.01 -6.12
C CYS A 375 15.78 29.05 -6.94
N ILE A 376 16.43 30.14 -7.38
CA ILE A 376 15.76 31.17 -8.20
C ILE A 376 15.36 30.65 -9.59
N THR A 377 16.15 29.74 -10.16
CA THR A 377 15.86 29.11 -11.45
C THR A 377 14.71 28.11 -11.33
N PHE A 378 14.70 27.30 -10.27
CA PHE A 378 13.65 26.32 -9.97
C PHE A 378 12.30 26.98 -9.71
N LEU A 379 12.30 28.12 -9.03
CA LEU A 379 11.11 28.95 -8.81
C LEU A 379 10.75 29.83 -10.01
N THR A 380 11.51 29.74 -11.12
CA THR A 380 11.30 30.53 -12.35
C THR A 380 11.31 32.05 -12.15
N VAL A 381 12.06 32.54 -11.16
CA VAL A 381 12.22 33.98 -10.88
C VAL A 381 13.29 34.61 -11.76
N GLY A 382 14.51 34.06 -11.72
CA GLY A 382 15.63 34.47 -12.58
C GLY A 382 16.03 35.95 -12.46
N TYR A 383 16.53 36.39 -11.31
CA TYR A 383 16.98 37.78 -11.10
C TYR A 383 18.11 38.22 -12.05
N GLY A 384 18.97 37.28 -12.49
CA GLY A 384 20.06 37.56 -13.42
C GLY A 384 21.32 38.15 -12.78
N ASP A 385 21.38 38.18 -11.45
CA ASP A 385 22.55 38.55 -10.65
C ASP A 385 23.70 37.53 -10.81
N MET A 386 23.36 36.25 -10.97
CA MET A 386 24.28 35.17 -11.29
C MET A 386 23.73 34.32 -12.43
N TYR A 387 24.61 33.79 -13.28
CA TYR A 387 24.23 32.93 -14.41
C TYR A 387 25.34 31.91 -14.75
N PRO A 388 25.00 30.73 -15.32
CA PRO A 388 26.00 29.76 -15.76
C PRO A 388 26.82 30.28 -16.94
N ASN A 389 28.14 30.22 -16.79
CA ASN A 389 29.10 30.56 -17.84
C ASN A 389 29.52 29.33 -18.66
N THR A 390 29.14 28.13 -18.23
CA THR A 390 29.48 26.88 -18.92
C THR A 390 28.29 26.30 -19.68
N TYR A 391 28.56 25.59 -20.79
CA TYR A 391 27.53 24.83 -21.51
C TYR A 391 26.89 23.75 -20.61
N CYS A 392 27.69 23.08 -19.77
CA CYS A 392 27.23 22.13 -18.76
C CYS A 392 26.25 22.77 -17.78
N GLY A 393 26.62 23.92 -17.19
CA GLY A 393 25.78 24.66 -16.25
C GLY A 393 24.49 25.18 -16.87
N ARG A 394 24.50 25.58 -18.16
CA ARG A 394 23.29 25.95 -18.91
C ARG A 394 22.34 24.78 -19.11
N VAL A 395 22.86 23.59 -19.38
CA VAL A 395 22.02 22.38 -19.47
C VAL A 395 21.41 22.06 -18.11
N VAL A 396 22.19 22.12 -17.04
CA VAL A 396 21.71 21.92 -15.66
C VAL A 396 20.63 22.94 -15.30
N SER A 397 20.80 24.21 -15.65
CA SER A 397 19.81 25.25 -15.35
C SER A 397 18.49 25.03 -16.09
N VAL A 398 18.53 24.66 -17.38
CA VAL A 398 17.33 24.32 -18.16
C VAL A 398 16.60 23.12 -17.57
N ILE A 399 17.33 22.05 -17.21
CA ILE A 399 16.75 20.87 -16.56
C ILE A 399 16.13 21.24 -15.21
N SER A 400 16.82 22.05 -14.40
CA SER A 400 16.29 22.49 -13.09
C SER A 400 15.03 23.35 -13.22
N GLY A 401 14.95 24.20 -14.25
CA GLY A 401 13.75 25.00 -14.53
C GLY A 401 12.58 24.14 -14.95
N LEU A 402 12.81 23.16 -15.84
CA LEU A 402 11.77 22.21 -16.26
C LEU A 402 11.26 21.35 -15.10
N MET A 403 12.17 20.85 -14.25
CA MET A 403 11.81 20.13 -13.03
C MET A 403 11.05 21.02 -12.04
N GLY A 404 11.47 22.29 -11.90
CA GLY A 404 10.79 23.30 -11.09
C GLY A 404 9.33 23.49 -11.48
N VAL A 405 9.07 23.79 -12.76
CA VAL A 405 7.71 23.93 -13.30
C VAL A 405 6.88 22.65 -13.10
N GLY A 406 7.47 21.47 -13.30
CA GLY A 406 6.80 20.19 -13.05
C GLY A 406 6.38 20.00 -11.59
N THR A 407 7.27 20.30 -10.65
CA THR A 407 6.98 20.15 -9.21
C THR A 407 6.02 21.21 -8.67
N THR A 408 6.07 22.45 -9.16
CA THR A 408 5.12 23.50 -8.76
C THR A 408 3.71 23.19 -9.27
N ALA A 409 3.56 22.67 -10.49
CA ALA A 409 2.27 22.22 -11.01
C ALA A 409 1.65 21.09 -10.16
N LEU A 410 2.47 20.11 -9.76
CA LEU A 410 2.05 19.05 -8.84
C LEU A 410 1.68 19.61 -7.46
N LEU A 411 2.47 20.52 -6.91
CA LEU A 411 2.18 21.18 -5.63
C LEU A 411 0.83 21.91 -5.65
N ILE A 412 0.54 22.68 -6.71
CA ILE A 412 -0.75 23.38 -6.87
C ILE A 412 -1.91 22.37 -6.90
N THR A 413 -1.75 21.26 -7.63
CA THR A 413 -2.77 20.20 -7.69
C THR A 413 -3.02 19.56 -6.31
N LEU A 414 -1.94 19.32 -5.55
CA LEU A 414 -2.04 18.80 -4.18
C LEU A 414 -2.70 19.80 -3.22
N LEU A 415 -2.33 21.08 -3.33
CA LEU A 415 -2.94 22.14 -2.52
C LEU A 415 -4.43 22.26 -2.82
N ALA A 416 -4.84 22.24 -4.09
CA ALA A 416 -6.25 22.25 -4.47
C ALA A 416 -7.02 21.06 -3.88
N SER A 417 -6.44 19.85 -3.95
CA SER A 417 -7.06 18.64 -3.39
C SER A 417 -7.14 18.64 -1.86
N LYS A 418 -6.20 19.31 -1.17
CA LYS A 418 -6.20 19.45 0.29
C LYS A 418 -7.08 20.58 0.79
N LEU A 419 -7.29 21.61 -0.03
CA LEU A 419 -8.24 22.70 0.22
C LEU A 419 -9.68 22.28 -0.08
N GLU A 420 -9.89 21.21 -0.84
CA GLU A 420 -11.20 20.63 -1.03
C GLU A 420 -11.73 20.10 0.30
N GLN A 421 -12.80 20.74 0.80
CA GLN A 421 -13.46 20.36 2.04
C GLN A 421 -14.04 18.94 1.92
N SER A 422 -13.95 18.17 3.00
CA SER A 422 -14.64 16.88 3.07
C SER A 422 -16.16 17.06 2.97
N ARG A 423 -16.86 16.02 2.52
CA ARG A 423 -18.34 16.04 2.42
C ARG A 423 -19.01 16.39 3.75
N ALA A 424 -18.44 15.92 4.87
CA ALA A 424 -18.95 16.22 6.21
C ALA A 424 -18.72 17.69 6.60
N GLU A 425 -17.52 18.24 6.36
CA GLU A 425 -17.23 19.66 6.62
C GLU A 425 -18.11 20.57 5.77
N LYS A 426 -18.27 20.25 4.47
CA LYS A 426 -19.15 21.00 3.56
C LYS A 426 -20.62 20.95 4.02
N TYR A 427 -21.08 19.80 4.52
CA TYR A 427 -22.43 19.68 5.10
C TYR A 427 -22.60 20.58 6.33
N VAL A 428 -21.65 20.53 7.27
CA VAL A 428 -21.68 21.37 8.48
C VAL A 428 -21.63 22.86 8.11
N TYR A 429 -20.77 23.24 7.17
CA TYR A 429 -20.67 24.61 6.67
C TYR A 429 -22.00 25.09 6.07
N ASN A 430 -22.59 24.30 5.17
CA ASN A 430 -23.87 24.63 4.55
C ASN A 430 -25.00 24.75 5.59
N PHE A 431 -25.04 23.85 6.57
CA PHE A 431 -26.04 23.87 7.64
C PHE A 431 -25.91 25.12 8.53
N VAL A 432 -24.69 25.46 8.95
CA VAL A 432 -24.43 26.68 9.74
C VAL A 432 -24.77 27.93 8.94
N SER A 433 -24.41 27.97 7.65
CA SER A 433 -24.73 29.08 6.75
C SER A 433 -26.25 29.26 6.60
N GLN A 434 -27.02 28.18 6.43
CA GLN A 434 -28.49 28.25 6.40
C GLN A 434 -29.06 28.86 7.67
N ILE A 435 -28.58 28.46 8.85
CA ILE A 435 -29.05 29.00 10.13
C ILE A 435 -28.75 30.50 10.24
N GLN A 436 -27.57 30.95 9.80
CA GLN A 436 -27.20 32.36 9.82
C GLN A 436 -28.08 33.19 8.87
N LEU A 437 -28.28 32.71 7.64
CA LEU A 437 -29.15 33.36 6.66
C LEU A 437 -30.60 33.42 7.12
N ASP A 438 -31.11 32.39 7.79
CA ASP A 438 -32.46 32.41 8.36
C ASP A 438 -32.62 33.46 9.47
N LYS A 439 -31.57 33.70 10.26
CA LYS A 439 -31.56 34.77 11.26
C LYS A 439 -31.57 36.14 10.61
N GLU A 440 -30.73 36.34 9.59
CA GLU A 440 -30.68 37.58 8.81
C GLU A 440 -32.00 37.84 8.07
N LEU A 441 -32.61 36.80 7.50
CA LEU A 441 -33.90 36.87 6.83
C LEU A 441 -34.98 37.37 7.79
N LYS A 442 -35.02 36.82 9.01
CA LYS A 442 -35.95 37.26 10.07
C LYS A 442 -35.69 38.71 10.50
N ALA A 443 -34.42 39.12 10.60
CA ALA A 443 -34.04 40.50 10.93
C ALA A 443 -34.47 41.50 9.84
N GLU A 444 -34.23 41.18 8.56
CA GLU A 444 -34.64 42.03 7.44
C GLU A 444 -36.16 42.04 7.24
N ALA A 445 -36.85 40.92 7.46
CA ALA A 445 -38.32 40.90 7.49
C ALA A 445 -38.87 41.84 8.58
N SER A 446 -38.27 41.84 9.77
CA SER A 446 -38.63 42.78 10.84
C SER A 446 -38.37 44.24 10.43
N ASN A 447 -37.24 44.53 9.77
CA ASN A 447 -36.94 45.86 9.24
C ASN A 447 -37.95 46.32 8.19
N ILE A 448 -38.38 45.43 7.29
CA ILE A 448 -39.40 45.70 6.26
C ILE A 448 -40.73 46.07 6.94
N ILE A 449 -41.18 45.28 7.91
CA ILE A 449 -42.42 45.54 8.66
C ILE A 449 -42.31 46.88 9.41
N LYS A 450 -41.22 47.12 10.15
CA LYS A 450 -41.01 48.36 10.91
C LYS A 450 -41.02 49.59 10.00
N ARG A 451 -40.35 49.54 8.85
CA ARG A 451 -40.23 50.67 7.92
C ARG A 451 -41.52 50.90 7.12
N SER A 452 -42.22 49.83 6.72
CA SER A 452 -43.52 49.93 6.05
C SER A 452 -44.60 50.53 6.96
N LEU A 453 -44.67 50.10 8.23
CA LEU A 453 -45.56 50.71 9.22
C LEU A 453 -45.23 52.17 9.49
N MET A 454 -43.94 52.52 9.61
CA MET A 454 -43.51 53.90 9.81
C MET A 454 -43.89 54.80 8.61
N LEU A 455 -43.76 54.30 7.38
CA LEU A 455 -44.20 55.00 6.17
C LEU A 455 -45.72 55.18 6.10
N TRP A 456 -46.49 54.17 6.50
CA TRP A 456 -47.94 54.25 6.58
C TRP A 456 -48.39 55.29 7.60
N LYS A 457 -47.78 55.32 8.80
CA LYS A 457 -48.07 56.33 9.83
C LYS A 457 -47.75 57.77 9.35
N MET A 458 -46.72 57.93 8.52
CA MET A 458 -46.32 59.23 7.95
C MET A 458 -46.93 59.49 6.56
N ARG A 459 -48.03 58.81 6.19
CA ARG A 459 -48.61 58.90 4.83
C ARG A 459 -49.00 60.33 4.45
N HIS A 460 -49.59 61.07 5.37
CA HIS A 460 -50.08 62.44 5.17
C HIS A 460 -49.02 63.54 5.39
N VAL A 461 -47.79 63.20 5.81
CA VAL A 461 -46.72 64.17 6.08
C VAL A 461 -45.69 64.16 4.94
N HIS A 462 -45.46 65.31 4.30
CA HIS A 462 -44.39 65.49 3.32
C HIS A 462 -43.13 66.03 4.00
N ASN A 463 -42.08 65.21 4.08
CA ASN A 463 -40.82 65.57 4.74
C ASN A 463 -39.64 64.79 4.15
N GLU A 464 -38.43 65.34 4.11
CA GLU A 464 -37.22 64.66 3.61
C GLU A 464 -36.95 63.32 4.34
N HIS A 465 -37.33 63.25 5.62
CA HIS A 465 -37.25 62.05 6.43
C HIS A 465 -38.02 60.86 5.84
N LYS A 466 -39.15 61.09 5.15
CA LYS A 466 -39.96 60.05 4.49
C LYS A 466 -39.18 59.38 3.35
N VAL A 467 -38.46 60.17 2.55
CA VAL A 467 -37.62 59.67 1.45
C VAL A 467 -36.46 58.83 1.99
N LYS A 468 -35.88 59.21 3.14
CA LYS A 468 -34.83 58.41 3.82
C LYS A 468 -35.37 57.06 4.31
N ILE A 469 -36.58 57.03 4.87
CA ILE A 469 -37.23 55.78 5.33
C ILE A 469 -37.60 54.90 4.13
N TYR A 470 -38.11 55.48 3.04
CA TYR A 470 -38.41 54.74 1.81
C TYR A 470 -37.17 54.10 1.17
N ARG A 471 -36.07 54.84 1.08
CA ARG A 471 -34.77 54.27 0.65
C ARG A 471 -34.31 53.12 1.54
N LYS A 472 -34.48 53.26 2.86
CA LYS A 472 -34.20 52.19 3.82
C LYS A 472 -35.12 50.98 3.59
N LEU A 473 -36.42 51.16 3.33
CA LEU A 473 -37.33 50.06 3.02
C LEU A 473 -36.88 49.29 1.78
N LEU A 474 -36.59 49.99 0.67
CA LEU A 474 -36.10 49.38 -0.57
C LEU A 474 -34.83 48.57 -0.35
N LYS A 475 -33.87 49.09 0.43
CA LYS A 475 -32.65 48.35 0.79
C LYS A 475 -32.96 47.04 1.53
N ALA A 476 -33.92 47.05 2.45
CA ALA A 476 -34.30 45.85 3.20
C ALA A 476 -35.00 44.81 2.31
N ILE A 477 -35.84 45.25 1.37
CA ILE A 477 -36.49 44.38 0.38
C ILE A 477 -35.45 43.71 -0.54
N HIS A 478 -34.51 44.48 -1.08
CA HIS A 478 -33.45 43.92 -1.92
C HIS A 478 -32.53 42.97 -1.12
N ALA A 479 -32.19 43.31 0.12
CA ALA A 479 -31.41 42.44 1.00
C ALA A 479 -32.15 41.10 1.26
N MET A 480 -33.45 41.15 1.54
CA MET A 480 -34.26 39.94 1.74
C MET A 480 -34.30 39.06 0.49
N GLN A 481 -34.43 39.65 -0.70
CA GLN A 481 -34.39 38.92 -1.97
C GLN A 481 -33.02 38.28 -2.21
N ALA A 482 -31.93 39.00 -1.95
CA ALA A 482 -30.57 38.47 -2.06
C ALA A 482 -30.34 37.28 -1.12
N ILE A 483 -30.77 37.39 0.15
CA ILE A 483 -30.68 36.31 1.15
C ILE A 483 -31.49 35.09 0.68
N ARG A 484 -32.71 35.28 0.16
CA ARG A 484 -33.56 34.19 -0.31
C ARG A 484 -32.97 33.45 -1.51
N ASN A 485 -32.37 34.18 -2.45
CA ASN A 485 -31.68 33.58 -3.59
C ASN A 485 -30.46 32.74 -3.12
N HIS A 486 -29.71 33.26 -2.15
CA HIS A 486 -28.57 32.55 -1.56
C HIS A 486 -29.02 31.27 -0.82
N LEU A 487 -30.13 31.33 -0.07
CA LEU A 487 -30.70 30.17 0.61
C LEU A 487 -31.13 29.06 -0.39
N SER A 488 -31.73 29.45 -1.54
CA SER A 488 -32.07 28.50 -2.61
C SER A 488 -30.81 27.83 -3.16
N SER A 489 -29.77 28.61 -3.47
CA SER A 489 -28.52 28.07 -4.02
C SER A 489 -27.84 27.05 -3.09
N ILE A 490 -27.87 27.29 -1.77
CA ILE A 490 -27.34 26.32 -0.79
C ILE A 490 -28.22 25.07 -0.75
N ARG A 491 -29.54 25.23 -0.77
CA ARG A 491 -30.48 24.10 -0.78
C ARG A 491 -30.23 23.22 -2.00
N ASP A 492 -30.17 23.81 -3.19
CA ASP A 492 -29.94 23.12 -4.46
C ASP A 492 -28.60 22.36 -4.46
N SER A 493 -27.57 22.92 -3.81
CA SER A 493 -26.26 22.25 -3.63
C SER A 493 -26.28 21.08 -2.64
N ALA A 494 -27.20 21.07 -1.68
CA ALA A 494 -27.36 20.00 -0.70
C ALA A 494 -28.19 18.81 -1.23
N VAL A 495 -29.04 19.06 -2.23
CA VAL A 495 -29.97 18.08 -2.80
C VAL A 495 -29.24 16.81 -3.30
N GLY A 496 -28.14 16.92 -4.05
CA GLY A 496 -27.50 15.74 -4.66
C GLY A 496 -26.96 14.69 -3.68
N SER A 497 -26.58 15.09 -2.46
CA SER A 497 -26.13 14.16 -1.42
C SER A 497 -27.27 13.48 -0.68
N ILE A 498 -28.36 14.22 -0.46
CA ILE A 498 -29.54 13.78 0.28
C ILE A 498 -30.43 12.94 -0.62
N GLU A 499 -30.53 13.26 -1.90
CA GLU A 499 -31.26 12.47 -2.90
C GLU A 499 -30.70 11.06 -3.04
N ILE A 500 -29.37 10.87 -3.00
CA ILE A 500 -28.80 9.51 -3.06
C ILE A 500 -29.24 8.71 -1.83
N ASN A 501 -29.09 9.25 -0.62
CA ASN A 501 -29.52 8.54 0.60
C ASN A 501 -31.04 8.32 0.63
N LYS A 502 -31.83 9.31 0.18
CA LYS A 502 -33.28 9.19 0.10
C LYS A 502 -33.68 8.14 -0.93
N SER A 503 -33.09 8.14 -2.11
CA SER A 503 -33.34 7.14 -3.15
C SER A 503 -33.01 5.73 -2.68
N VAL A 504 -31.91 5.54 -1.92
CA VAL A 504 -31.59 4.26 -1.29
C VAL A 504 -32.65 3.85 -0.28
N ASN A 505 -33.10 4.76 0.60
CA ASN A 505 -34.18 4.48 1.54
C ASN A 505 -35.51 4.16 0.84
N ASP A 506 -35.86 4.92 -0.19
CA ASP A 506 -37.06 4.68 -0.99
C ASP A 506 -36.99 3.29 -1.64
N ILE A 507 -35.83 2.91 -2.21
CA ILE A 507 -35.58 1.56 -2.73
C ILE A 507 -35.76 0.50 -1.63
N TYR A 508 -35.21 0.71 -0.43
CA TYR A 508 -35.41 -0.21 0.69
C TYR A 508 -36.89 -0.39 1.01
N GLU A 509 -37.65 0.71 1.12
CA GLU A 509 -39.09 0.66 1.39
C GLU A 509 -39.87 -0.05 0.27
N TYR A 510 -39.52 0.20 -1.00
CA TYR A 510 -40.12 -0.52 -2.12
C TYR A 510 -39.79 -2.02 -2.11
N THR A 511 -38.55 -2.40 -1.79
CA THR A 511 -38.17 -3.81 -1.70
C THR A 511 -38.88 -4.52 -0.55
N GLU A 512 -39.14 -3.82 0.56
CA GLU A 512 -39.89 -4.36 1.68
C GLU A 512 -41.36 -4.58 1.30
N LYS A 513 -42.00 -3.60 0.65
CA LYS A 513 -43.36 -3.75 0.11
C LYS A 513 -43.47 -4.87 -0.91
N MET A 514 -42.52 -4.96 -1.86
CA MET A 514 -42.49 -6.08 -2.82
C MET A 514 -42.38 -7.44 -2.13
N LYS A 515 -41.60 -7.54 -1.05
CA LYS A 515 -41.44 -8.78 -0.29
C LYS A 515 -42.74 -9.16 0.44
N GLU A 516 -43.45 -8.19 0.98
CA GLU A 516 -44.75 -8.38 1.61
C GLU A 516 -45.78 -8.88 0.57
N GLU A 517 -45.91 -8.19 -0.57
CA GLU A 517 -46.77 -8.60 -1.68
C GLU A 517 -46.41 -10.00 -2.21
N GLN A 518 -45.11 -10.32 -2.31
CA GLN A 518 -44.65 -11.65 -2.74
C GLN A 518 -45.04 -12.74 -1.74
N SER A 519 -45.05 -12.43 -0.44
CA SER A 519 -45.51 -13.37 0.60
C SER A 519 -47.02 -13.62 0.51
N ASP A 520 -47.82 -12.57 0.33
CA ASP A 520 -49.27 -12.68 0.16
C ASP A 520 -49.63 -13.46 -1.11
N LEU A 521 -48.89 -13.20 -2.21
CA LEU A 521 -49.05 -13.98 -3.44
C LEU A 521 -48.72 -15.46 -3.23
N LYS A 522 -47.65 -15.76 -2.48
CA LYS A 522 -47.26 -17.13 -2.14
C LYS A 522 -48.32 -17.84 -1.30
N ASP A 523 -48.93 -17.14 -0.34
CA ASP A 523 -50.01 -17.70 0.48
C ASP A 523 -51.26 -17.96 -0.37
N LYS A 524 -51.61 -17.06 -1.29
CA LYS A 524 -52.70 -17.28 -2.27
C LYS A 524 -52.43 -18.48 -3.18
N VAL A 525 -51.20 -18.62 -3.68
CA VAL A 525 -50.80 -19.79 -4.50
C VAL A 525 -50.94 -21.07 -3.68
N ARG A 526 -50.49 -21.08 -2.43
CA ARG A 526 -50.61 -22.24 -1.54
C ARG A 526 -52.07 -22.63 -1.27
N ILE A 527 -52.96 -21.64 -1.12
CA ILE A 527 -54.40 -21.88 -1.00
C ILE A 527 -54.96 -22.51 -2.29
N ILE A 528 -54.53 -22.02 -3.46
CA ILE A 528 -54.94 -22.59 -4.76
C ILE A 528 -54.43 -24.02 -4.89
N GLU A 529 -53.15 -24.29 -4.58
CA GLU A 529 -52.57 -25.63 -4.60
C GLU A 529 -53.37 -26.60 -3.72
N ASN A 530 -53.73 -26.18 -2.49
CA ASN A 530 -54.55 -27.00 -1.59
C ASN A 530 -55.93 -27.32 -2.20
N LYS A 531 -56.60 -26.32 -2.80
CA LYS A 531 -57.91 -26.54 -3.45
C LYS A 531 -57.80 -27.47 -4.66
N LEU A 532 -56.69 -27.40 -5.39
CA LEU A 532 -56.43 -28.25 -6.56
C LEU A 532 -56.20 -29.69 -6.12
N PHE A 533 -55.47 -29.90 -5.03
CA PHE A 533 -55.31 -31.21 -4.39
C PHE A 533 -56.65 -31.80 -3.93
N GLU A 534 -57.50 -30.97 -3.31
CA GLU A 534 -58.82 -31.40 -2.85
C GLU A 534 -59.76 -31.74 -4.03
N MET A 535 -59.61 -31.07 -5.17
CA MET A 535 -60.32 -31.41 -6.39
C MET A 535 -59.81 -32.72 -7.01
N ASP A 536 -58.49 -32.93 -7.03
CA ASP A 536 -57.87 -34.16 -7.53
C ASP A 536 -58.33 -35.38 -6.73
N GLU A 537 -58.35 -35.26 -5.39
CA GLU A 537 -58.87 -36.30 -4.50
C GLU A 537 -60.35 -36.61 -4.77
N LYS A 538 -61.19 -35.59 -4.95
CA LYS A 538 -62.61 -35.79 -5.32
C LYS A 538 -62.78 -36.43 -6.70
N LEU A 539 -61.89 -36.13 -7.65
CA LEU A 539 -61.90 -36.72 -8.98
C LEU A 539 -61.52 -38.21 -8.92
N ASP A 540 -60.49 -38.58 -8.15
CA ASP A 540 -60.10 -39.96 -7.91
C ASP A 540 -61.20 -40.79 -7.22
N VAL A 541 -61.91 -40.19 -6.26
CA VAL A 541 -63.09 -40.81 -5.63
C VAL A 541 -64.21 -41.04 -6.66
N MET A 542 -64.45 -40.08 -7.55
CA MET A 542 -65.44 -40.28 -8.63
C MET A 542 -65.00 -41.37 -9.62
N VAL A 543 -63.73 -41.37 -10.06
CA VAL A 543 -63.20 -42.37 -11.00
C VAL A 543 -63.27 -43.77 -10.40
N SER A 544 -62.86 -43.95 -9.14
CA SER A 544 -62.96 -45.24 -8.45
C SER A 544 -64.41 -45.71 -8.27
N SER A 545 -65.36 -44.80 -8.01
CA SER A 545 -66.79 -45.14 -7.93
C SER A 545 -67.40 -45.58 -9.27
N ILE A 546 -66.87 -45.08 -10.39
CA ILE A 546 -67.29 -45.48 -11.75
C ILE A 546 -66.70 -46.84 -12.11
N ILE A 547 -65.45 -47.12 -11.73
CA ILE A 547 -64.80 -48.43 -11.99
C ILE A 547 -65.42 -49.56 -11.14
N ALA A 548 -65.99 -49.23 -9.97
CA ALA A 548 -66.64 -50.20 -9.09
C ALA A 548 -68.08 -50.60 -9.53
N LYS A 549 -68.61 -49.98 -10.59
CA LYS A 549 -69.93 -50.25 -11.18
C LYS A 549 -69.76 -50.94 -12.52
#